data_AF-A0A9D9XHS9-F1
#
_entry.id   AF-A0A9D9XHS9-F1
#
_cell.length_a   1.000
_cell.length_b   1.000
_cell.length_c   1.000
_cell.angle_alpha   90.00
_cell.angle_beta   90.00
_cell.angle_gamma   90.00
#
_symmetry.space_group_name_H-M   'P 1'
#
loop_
_entity.id
_entity.type
_entity.pdbx_description
1 polymer ?
#
loop_
_entity_poly.entity_id
_entity_poly.type
_entity_poly.pdbx_seq_one_letter_code
_entity_poly.pdbx_strand_id
1 'polypeptide(L)'
;MDNRRYYGLDALRGSLMMLGIVLHAAMFYVADPPIPIPTDRNTSYVFDVLLFFIHSFRMQAFFVLAGFFAALLVARRGVRETLVDRAKRILAPMAVAAVTILPVAGLLAADFGLSARFGTHDFIPDLNALKILGKELVANGIAIDQPSLGHLWFLEY
;
A
#
# COMPACT_ATOMS: atom_id res chain seq x y z
N MET A 1 -8.86 9.90 35.60
CA MET A 1 -8.75 10.24 34.17
C MET A 1 -10.05 9.82 33.51
N ASP A 2 -10.82 10.76 32.99
CA ASP A 2 -12.13 10.49 32.38
C ASP A 2 -11.98 9.55 31.18
N ASN A 3 -12.76 8.45 31.12
CA ASN A 3 -12.63 7.42 30.10
C ASN A 3 -13.38 7.80 28.82
N ARG A 4 -13.20 9.05 28.39
CA ARG A 4 -13.91 9.64 27.25
C ARG A 4 -13.41 9.01 25.95
N ARG A 5 -14.35 8.49 25.15
CA ARG A 5 -14.10 7.96 23.81
C ARG A 5 -14.43 9.03 22.76
N TYR A 6 -13.54 9.23 21.80
CA TYR A 6 -13.68 10.25 20.77
C TYR A 6 -14.39 9.69 19.54
N TYR A 7 -15.72 9.53 19.62
CA TYR A 7 -16.54 8.94 18.56
C TYR A 7 -16.41 9.65 17.21
N GLY A 8 -16.26 10.97 17.19
CA GLY A 8 -16.06 11.72 15.95
C GLY A 8 -14.74 11.40 15.24
N LEU A 9 -13.67 11.15 16.00
CA LEU A 9 -12.36 10.77 15.45
C LEU A 9 -12.34 9.30 15.01
N ASP A 10 -13.06 8.43 15.72
CA ASP A 10 -13.29 7.05 15.29
C ASP A 10 -14.09 7.01 13.97
N ALA A 11 -15.14 7.83 13.85
CA ALA A 11 -15.93 7.96 12.63
C ALA A 11 -15.10 8.52 11.46
N LEU A 12 -14.34 9.58 11.69
CA LEU A 12 -13.44 10.15 10.68
C LEU A 12 -12.44 9.11 10.17
N ARG A 13 -11.81 8.36 11.09
CA ARG A 13 -10.92 7.25 10.73
C ARG A 13 -11.63 6.23 9.86
N GLY A 14 -12.86 5.85 10.21
CA GLY A 14 -13.69 4.93 9.42
C GLY A 14 -13.99 5.46 8.02
N SER A 15 -14.38 6.73 7.89
CA SER A 15 -14.62 7.39 6.60
C SER A 15 -13.36 7.40 5.73
N LEU A 16 -12.20 7.74 6.30
CA LEU A 16 -10.92 7.70 5.56
C LEU A 16 -10.54 6.28 5.11
N MET A 17 -10.92 5.24 5.85
CA MET A 17 -10.72 3.85 5.43
C MET A 17 -11.62 3.50 4.23
N MET A 18 -12.87 3.95 4.22
CA MET A 18 -13.80 3.76 3.10
C MET A 18 -13.35 4.47 1.82
N LEU A 19 -12.78 5.68 1.95
CA LEU A 19 -12.17 6.38 0.80
C LEU A 19 -11.01 5.58 0.18
N GLY A 20 -10.36 4.70 0.94
CA GLY A 20 -9.35 3.79 0.41
C GLY A 20 -9.93 2.81 -0.62
N ILE A 21 -11.15 2.32 -0.40
CA ILE A 21 -11.83 1.40 -1.34
C ILE A 21 -12.11 2.13 -2.66
N VAL A 22 -12.58 3.37 -2.58
CA VAL A 22 -12.84 4.22 -3.76
C VAL A 22 -11.55 4.42 -4.57
N LEU A 23 -10.44 4.69 -3.89
CA LEU A 23 -9.13 4.84 -4.53
C LEU A 23 -8.68 3.57 -5.28
N HIS A 24 -8.77 2.40 -4.64
CA HIS A 24 -8.34 1.13 -5.24
C HIS A 24 -9.23 0.73 -6.43
N ALA A 25 -10.53 1.06 -6.38
CA ALA A 25 -11.42 0.84 -7.51
C ALA A 25 -11.12 1.80 -8.67
N ALA A 26 -10.90 3.08 -8.39
CA ALA A 26 -10.65 4.11 -9.40
C ALA A 26 -9.31 3.94 -10.13
N MET A 27 -8.30 3.41 -9.44
CA MET A 27 -6.93 3.26 -9.95
C MET A 27 -6.85 2.47 -11.27
N PHE A 28 -7.79 1.58 -11.57
CA PHE A 28 -7.81 0.83 -12.84
C PHE A 28 -8.43 1.58 -14.02
N TYR A 29 -9.04 2.75 -13.79
CA TYR A 29 -9.74 3.54 -14.81
C TYR A 29 -9.12 4.92 -15.05
N VAL A 30 -7.96 5.20 -14.45
CA VAL A 30 -7.21 6.45 -14.67
C VAL A 30 -6.65 6.52 -16.08
N ALA A 31 -6.65 7.72 -16.66
CA ALA A 31 -6.12 7.97 -18.00
C ALA A 31 -4.60 8.16 -18.00
N ASP A 32 -4.02 8.65 -16.91
CA ASP A 32 -2.58 8.87 -16.76
C ASP A 32 -2.08 8.26 -15.43
N PRO A 33 -1.82 6.93 -15.41
CA PRO A 33 -1.49 6.23 -14.18
C PRO A 33 -0.10 6.65 -13.66
N PRO A 34 0.02 7.00 -12.35
CA PRO A 34 1.29 7.46 -11.76
C PRO A 34 2.35 6.35 -11.64
N ILE A 35 1.92 5.10 -11.77
CA ILE A 35 2.76 3.91 -11.82
C ILE A 35 2.28 3.05 -13.00
N PRO A 36 3.16 2.30 -13.66
CA PRO A 36 2.78 1.42 -14.77
C PRO A 36 1.97 0.22 -14.27
N ILE A 37 0.67 0.44 -14.07
CA ILE A 37 -0.32 -0.56 -13.69
C ILE A 37 -1.20 -0.90 -14.88
N PRO A 38 -1.71 -2.14 -14.97
CA PRO A 38 -2.74 -2.46 -15.95
C PRO A 38 -3.96 -1.58 -15.74
N THR A 39 -4.40 -0.88 -16.79
CA THR A 39 -5.64 -0.10 -16.80
C THR A 39 -6.65 -0.73 -17.74
N ASP A 40 -7.94 -0.50 -17.48
CA ASP A 40 -9.01 -0.85 -18.42
C ASP A 40 -8.83 -0.09 -19.74
N ARG A 41 -9.49 -0.54 -20.81
CA ARG A 41 -9.52 0.20 -22.09
C ARG A 41 -10.38 1.46 -22.01
N ASN A 42 -11.36 1.48 -21.11
CA ASN A 42 -12.27 2.59 -20.89
C ASN A 42 -11.79 3.46 -19.71
N THR A 43 -10.77 4.27 -19.96
CA THR A 43 -10.21 5.20 -18.97
C THR A 43 -10.87 6.57 -19.04
N SER A 44 -10.80 7.35 -17.95
CA SER A 44 -11.34 8.72 -17.90
C SER A 44 -10.61 9.58 -16.89
N TYR A 45 -10.29 10.82 -17.28
CA TYR A 45 -9.67 11.85 -16.41
C TYR A 45 -10.44 12.15 -15.12
N VAL A 46 -11.74 11.78 -15.06
CA VAL A 46 -12.53 11.90 -13.83
C VAL A 46 -11.93 11.04 -12.71
N PHE A 47 -11.41 9.85 -13.04
CA PHE A 47 -10.80 8.95 -12.07
C PHE A 47 -9.43 9.45 -11.61
N ASP A 48 -8.66 10.11 -12.47
CA ASP A 48 -7.41 10.78 -12.11
C ASP A 48 -7.66 11.88 -11.08
N VAL A 49 -8.62 12.77 -11.36
CA VAL A 49 -9.00 13.85 -10.44
C VAL A 49 -9.48 13.27 -9.09
N LEU A 50 -10.30 12.23 -9.12
CA LEU A 50 -10.79 11.56 -7.91
C LEU A 50 -9.63 10.96 -7.08
N LEU A 51 -8.70 10.27 -7.76
CA LEU A 51 -7.53 9.66 -7.15
C LEU A 51 -6.65 10.72 -6.48
N PHE A 52 -6.24 11.75 -7.22
CA PHE A 52 -5.37 12.80 -6.70
C PHE A 52 -6.04 13.60 -5.59
N PHE A 53 -7.33 13.93 -5.74
CA PHE A 53 -8.08 14.65 -4.72
C PHE A 53 -8.11 13.88 -3.40
N ILE A 54 -8.52 12.61 -3.40
CA ILE A 54 -8.57 11.80 -2.17
C ILE A 54 -7.15 11.59 -1.60
N HIS A 55 -6.18 11.30 -2.46
CA HIS A 55 -4.80 11.05 -2.03
C HIS A 55 -4.17 12.28 -1.37
N SER A 56 -4.48 13.48 -1.85
CA SER A 56 -3.89 14.75 -1.39
C SER A 56 -4.09 15.06 0.10
N PHE A 57 -5.12 14.52 0.73
CA PHE A 57 -5.41 14.77 2.16
C PHE A 57 -5.55 13.50 3.00
N ARG A 58 -5.92 12.36 2.40
CA ARG A 58 -6.24 11.15 3.17
C ARG A 58 -5.06 10.67 4.01
N MET A 59 -3.86 10.65 3.44
CA MET A 59 -2.65 10.18 4.16
C MET A 59 -2.26 11.13 5.28
N GLN A 60 -2.28 12.44 5.00
CA GLN A 60 -2.02 13.52 5.95
C GLN A 60 -3.00 13.47 7.12
N ALA A 61 -4.29 13.26 6.84
CA ALA A 61 -5.33 13.10 7.85
C ALA A 61 -5.08 11.86 8.74
N PHE A 62 -4.63 10.73 8.15
CA PHE A 62 -4.23 9.57 8.94
C PHE A 62 -3.05 9.84 9.85
N PHE A 63 -2.03 10.58 9.39
CA PHE A 63 -0.89 10.94 10.23
C PHE A 63 -1.29 11.81 11.42
N VAL A 64 -2.14 12.82 11.20
CA VAL A 64 -2.66 13.67 12.29
C VAL A 64 -3.44 12.83 13.30
N LEU A 65 -4.33 11.95 12.83
CA LEU A 65 -5.08 11.04 13.71
C LEU A 65 -4.16 10.09 14.48
N ALA A 66 -3.17 9.50 13.80
CA ALA A 66 -2.22 8.59 14.41
C ALA A 66 -1.41 9.28 15.52
N GLY A 67 -0.94 10.51 15.28
CA GLY A 67 -0.24 11.34 16.26
C GLY A 67 -1.12 11.70 17.46
N PHE A 68 -2.36 12.13 17.20
CA PHE A 68 -3.33 12.43 18.26
C PHE A 68 -3.60 11.23 19.17
N PHE A 69 -3.90 10.07 18.60
CA PHE A 69 -4.15 8.85 19.38
C PHE A 69 -2.88 8.32 20.05
N ALA A 70 -1.70 8.52 19.45
CA ALA A 70 -0.43 8.18 20.09
C ALA A 70 -0.19 9.04 21.34
N ALA A 71 -0.38 10.36 21.25
CA ALA A 71 -0.24 11.26 22.39
C ALA A 71 -1.22 10.90 23.52
N LEU A 72 -2.47 10.60 23.18
CA LEU A 72 -3.48 10.16 24.16
C LEU A 72 -3.07 8.84 24.85
N LEU A 73 -2.51 7.90 24.10
CA LEU A 73 -2.05 6.61 24.65
C LEU A 73 -0.84 6.79 25.57
N VAL A 74 0.13 7.62 25.15
CA VAL A 74 1.31 7.98 25.96
C VAL A 74 0.89 8.66 27.26
N ALA A 75 -0.07 9.58 27.22
CA ALA A 75 -0.58 10.24 28.42
C ALA A 75 -1.26 9.27 29.40
N ARG A 76 -1.82 8.16 28.90
CA ARG A 76 -2.50 7.16 29.75
C ARG A 76 -1.59 6.05 30.28
N ARG A 77 -0.59 5.62 29.50
CA ARG A 77 0.25 4.42 29.80
C ARG A 77 1.75 4.71 29.91
N GLY A 78 2.16 5.94 29.63
CA GLY A 78 3.56 6.31 29.53
C GLY A 78 4.21 5.88 28.21
N VAL A 79 5.39 6.45 27.93
CA VAL A 79 6.11 6.28 26.66
C VAL A 79 6.59 4.84 26.48
N ARG A 80 7.21 4.25 27.52
CA ARG A 80 7.81 2.91 27.44
C ARG A 80 6.78 1.83 27.11
N GLU A 81 5.66 1.81 27.82
CA GLU A 81 4.60 0.82 27.59
C GLU A 81 3.97 0.98 26.19
N THR A 82 3.78 2.23 25.76
CA THR A 82 3.24 2.54 24.43
C THR A 82 4.18 2.06 23.31
N LEU A 83 5.49 2.26 23.45
CA LEU A 83 6.47 1.80 22.48
C LEU A 83 6.54 0.27 22.41
N VAL A 84 6.54 -0.42 23.56
CA VAL A 84 6.57 -1.89 23.58
C VAL A 84 5.31 -2.50 22.96
N ASP A 85 4.12 -1.96 23.28
CA ASP A 85 2.86 -2.43 22.68
C ASP A 85 2.84 -2.21 21.16
N ARG A 86 3.29 -1.04 20.70
CA ARG A 86 3.39 -0.75 19.26
C ARG A 86 4.41 -1.61 18.55
N ALA A 87 5.60 -1.80 19.13
CA ALA A 87 6.63 -2.65 18.55
C ALA A 87 6.13 -4.07 18.36
N LYS A 88 5.44 -4.65 19.34
CA LYS A 88 4.85 -6.00 19.21
C LYS A 88 3.77 -6.07 18.13
N ARG A 89 2.92 -5.05 18.03
CA ARG A 89 1.82 -4.99 17.05
C ARG A 89 2.27 -4.67 15.62
N ILE A 90 3.45 -4.07 15.44
CA ILE A 90 3.97 -3.67 14.13
C ILE A 90 5.06 -4.64 13.67
N LEU A 91 6.10 -4.85 14.48
CA LEU A 91 7.27 -5.63 14.08
C LEU A 91 6.97 -7.12 13.91
N ALA A 92 6.14 -7.70 14.77
CA ALA A 92 5.84 -9.13 14.66
C ALA A 92 5.00 -9.45 13.40
N PRO A 93 3.89 -8.74 13.10
CA PRO A 93 3.19 -8.95 11.83
C PRO A 93 4.05 -8.61 10.61
N MET A 94 4.89 -7.57 10.71
CA MET A 94 5.80 -7.19 9.62
C MET A 94 6.82 -8.30 9.33
N ALA A 95 7.46 -8.88 10.34
CA ALA A 95 8.42 -9.97 10.16
C ALA A 95 7.76 -11.21 9.55
N VAL A 96 6.56 -11.57 10.02
CA VAL A 96 5.78 -12.69 9.45
C VAL A 96 5.41 -12.40 8.00
N ALA A 97 4.88 -11.21 7.71
CA ALA A 97 4.49 -10.83 6.36
C ALA A 97 5.69 -10.74 5.41
N ALA A 98 6.85 -10.31 5.90
CA ALA A 98 8.07 -10.24 5.10
C ALA A 98 8.57 -11.62 4.65
N VAL A 99 8.43 -12.63 5.49
CA VAL A 99 8.88 -14.00 5.18
C VAL A 99 7.81 -14.81 4.44
N THR A 100 6.53 -14.47 4.58
CA THR A 100 5.43 -15.25 4.01
C THR A 100 4.70 -14.51 2.88
N ILE A 101 4.14 -13.35 3.16
CA ILE A 101 3.27 -12.60 2.23
C ILE A 101 4.08 -11.97 1.11
N LEU A 102 5.22 -11.32 1.40
CA LEU A 102 6.05 -10.68 0.37
C LEU A 102 6.54 -11.66 -0.71
N PRO A 103 7.18 -12.80 -0.39
CA PRO A 103 7.63 -13.73 -1.43
C PRO A 103 6.46 -14.34 -2.21
N VAL A 104 5.35 -14.68 -1.55
CA VAL A 104 4.16 -15.20 -2.23
C VAL A 104 3.56 -14.15 -3.17
N ALA A 105 3.40 -12.91 -2.72
CA ALA A 105 2.89 -11.83 -3.56
C ALA A 105 3.82 -11.53 -4.74
N GLY A 106 5.14 -11.58 -4.53
CA GLY A 106 6.12 -11.42 -5.61
C GLY A 106 6.02 -12.54 -6.66
N LEU A 107 5.87 -13.79 -6.23
CA LEU A 107 5.66 -14.93 -7.14
C LEU A 107 4.37 -14.78 -7.94
N LEU A 108 3.26 -14.42 -7.28
CA LEU A 108 1.97 -14.21 -7.94
C LEU A 108 2.00 -13.03 -8.92
N ALA A 109 2.68 -11.94 -8.57
CA ALA A 109 2.86 -10.79 -9.46
C ALA A 109 3.72 -11.15 -10.68
N ALA A 110 4.77 -11.95 -10.49
CA ALA A 110 5.61 -12.44 -11.58
C ALA A 110 4.84 -13.38 -12.51
N ASP A 111 4.09 -14.34 -11.96
CA ASP A 111 3.20 -15.23 -12.72
C ASP A 111 2.17 -14.42 -13.53
N PHE A 112 1.48 -13.49 -12.89
CA PHE A 112 0.53 -12.60 -13.57
C PHE A 112 1.19 -11.80 -14.70
N GLY A 113 2.37 -11.21 -14.46
CA GLY A 113 3.09 -10.42 -15.47
C GLY A 113 3.52 -11.26 -16.68
N LEU A 114 4.00 -12.48 -16.45
CA LEU A 114 4.36 -13.41 -17.52
C LEU A 114 3.13 -13.92 -18.26
N SER A 115 2.05 -14.25 -17.55
CA SER A 115 0.79 -14.67 -18.14
C SER A 115 0.19 -13.59 -19.03
N ALA A 116 0.16 -12.35 -18.55
CA ALA A 116 -0.32 -11.21 -19.32
C ALA A 116 0.55 -10.90 -20.56
N ARG A 117 1.87 -11.14 -20.48
CA ARG A 117 2.83 -10.84 -21.56
C ARG A 117 2.96 -11.94 -22.60
N PHE A 118 3.03 -13.19 -22.17
CA PHE A 118 3.38 -14.36 -22.99
C PHE A 118 2.25 -15.39 -23.12
N GLY A 119 1.12 -15.21 -22.42
CA GLY A 119 0.00 -16.15 -22.45
C GLY A 119 0.28 -17.49 -21.76
N THR A 120 1.27 -17.54 -20.87
CA THR A 120 1.65 -18.73 -20.11
C THR A 120 0.81 -18.86 -18.84
N HIS A 121 0.56 -20.09 -18.38
CA HIS A 121 -0.14 -20.37 -17.12
C HIS A 121 0.65 -21.38 -16.27
N ASP A 122 1.95 -21.14 -16.16
CA ASP A 122 2.87 -22.03 -15.44
C ASP A 122 3.08 -21.49 -14.02
N PHE A 123 2.71 -22.29 -13.01
CA PHE A 123 2.85 -21.93 -11.60
C PHE A 123 4.31 -21.62 -11.19
N ILE A 124 5.28 -22.20 -11.90
CA ILE A 124 6.70 -21.88 -11.74
C ILE A 124 7.13 -21.07 -12.96
N PRO A 125 7.47 -19.78 -12.79
CA PRO A 125 7.81 -18.92 -13.90
C PRO A 125 9.13 -19.34 -14.58
N ASP A 126 9.15 -19.36 -15.92
CA ASP A 126 10.37 -19.62 -16.69
C ASP A 126 11.43 -18.52 -16.42
N LEU A 127 12.63 -18.95 -16.04
CA LEU A 127 13.75 -18.08 -15.70
C LEU A 127 14.19 -17.19 -16.89
N ASN A 128 14.00 -17.66 -18.12
CA ASN A 128 14.34 -16.85 -19.30
C ASN A 128 13.28 -15.77 -19.55
N ALA A 129 12.00 -16.14 -19.47
CA ALA A 129 10.88 -15.19 -19.56
C ALA A 129 10.95 -14.12 -18.44
N LEU A 130 11.29 -14.51 -17.21
CA LEU A 130 11.51 -13.59 -16.08
C LEU A 130 12.63 -12.57 -16.36
N LYS A 131 13.75 -13.00 -16.96
CA LYS A 131 14.86 -12.09 -17.31
C LYS A 131 14.47 -11.10 -18.40
N ILE A 132 13.64 -11.52 -19.36
CA ILE A 132 13.12 -10.65 -20.40
C ILE A 132 12.17 -9.62 -19.79
N LEU A 133 11.20 -10.06 -18.99
CA LEU A 133 10.27 -9.19 -18.28
C LEU A 133 11.01 -8.21 -17.37
N GLY A 134 12.03 -8.67 -16.63
CA GLY A 134 12.85 -7.80 -15.81
C GLY A 134 13.57 -6.71 -16.61
N LYS A 135 14.15 -7.04 -17.76
CA LYS A 135 14.75 -6.01 -18.63
C LYS A 135 13.73 -5.01 -19.17
N GLU A 136 12.52 -5.46 -19.52
CA GLU A 136 11.44 -4.59 -19.97
C GLU A 136 10.94 -3.67 -18.84
N LEU A 137 10.78 -4.18 -17.62
CA LEU A 137 10.39 -3.39 -16.45
C LEU A 137 11.42 -2.29 -16.15
N VAL A 138 12.73 -2.62 -16.15
CA VAL A 138 13.80 -1.61 -15.99
C VAL A 138 13.77 -0.58 -17.12
N ALA A 139 13.60 -1.01 -18.37
CA ALA A 139 13.51 -0.10 -19.52
C ALA A 139 12.31 0.86 -19.43
N ASN A 140 11.23 0.43 -18.78
CA ASN A 140 10.04 1.23 -18.49
C ASN A 140 10.13 2.03 -17.17
N GLY A 141 11.31 2.09 -16.54
CA GLY A 141 11.57 2.90 -15.35
C GLY A 141 11.16 2.26 -14.02
N ILE A 142 10.84 0.96 -14.00
CA ILE A 142 10.52 0.23 -12.76
C ILE A 142 11.82 -0.36 -12.19
N ALA A 143 12.25 0.13 -11.03
CA ALA A 143 13.39 -0.44 -10.31
C ALA A 143 13.03 -1.80 -9.71
N ILE A 144 13.84 -2.82 -9.99
CA ILE A 144 13.63 -4.23 -9.59
C ILE A 144 14.84 -4.78 -8.81
N ASP A 145 15.95 -4.04 -8.85
CA ASP A 145 17.19 -4.29 -8.13
C ASP A 145 17.19 -3.67 -6.73
N GLN A 146 16.26 -2.76 -6.44
CA GLN A 146 16.13 -2.13 -5.14
C GLN A 146 15.15 -2.92 -4.27
N PRO A 147 15.54 -3.35 -3.06
CA PRO A 147 14.61 -3.94 -2.12
C PRO A 147 13.57 -2.89 -1.71
N SER A 148 12.40 -2.94 -2.35
CA SER A 148 11.26 -2.11 -1.99
C SER A 148 10.57 -2.71 -0.78
N LEU A 149 10.29 -1.87 0.22
CA LEU A 149 9.37 -2.23 1.31
C LEU A 149 7.89 -2.21 0.84
N GLY A 150 7.64 -2.04 -0.46
CA GLY A 150 6.32 -2.00 -1.08
C GLY A 150 5.49 -0.82 -0.55
N HIS A 151 4.37 -1.13 0.10
CA HIS A 151 3.44 -0.14 0.64
C HIS A 151 3.97 0.67 1.83
N LEU A 152 5.20 0.42 2.29
CA LEU A 152 5.85 1.18 3.37
C LEU A 152 6.59 2.44 2.88
N TRP A 153 6.35 2.88 1.64
CA TRP A 153 6.88 4.14 1.07
C TRP A 153 6.64 5.37 1.97
N PHE A 154 5.63 5.32 2.84
CA PHE A 154 5.34 6.38 3.80
C PHE A 154 6.39 6.55 4.91
N LEU A 155 7.38 5.67 5.02
CA LEU A 155 8.55 5.84 5.91
C LEU A 155 9.64 6.74 5.32
N GLU A 156 9.58 7.02 4.01
CA GLU A 156 10.56 7.84 3.30
C GLU A 156 10.20 9.34 3.27
N TYR A 157 9.03 9.70 3.82
CA TYR A 157 8.57 11.07 4.06
C TYR A 157 8.64 11.40 5.55
#